data_AF-A0AAD6XQT9-F1
#
_entry.id   AF-A0AAD6XQT9-F1
#
_cell.length_a   1.000
_cell.length_b   1.000
_cell.length_c   1.000
_cell.angle_alpha   90.00
_cell.angle_beta   90.00
_cell.angle_gamma   90.00
#
_symmetry.space_group_name_H-M   'P 1'
#
loop_
_entity.id
_entity.type
_entity.pdbx_description
1 polymer ?
#
loop_
_entity_poly.entity_id
_entity_poly.type
_entity_poly.pdbx_seq_one_letter_code
_entity_poly.pdbx_strand_id
1 'polypeptide(L)'
;MTALESSTEHDDAELLEMLAQLNVGERAPNRHTSVTPPAPRTPSPPPYTPPRAGQTFPTAVYRFTSPTRSGYTTNWSRAANAPQGVAAASVSTIQQARSKKPTYRKKAYAVFWGKRCGIFHTWNQTAPLVLGVPNAIYRGYASILDAEAAFAYASARGWTRSSDTDSLVAIPSLPQPHLSSVDNNPLNGTEACDDRWYVVYIGITPGVYRSHLECQLNTLGLSGVAHEAITGEAAARSKYDAAVASGEIRALPPRYNVISAATLA
;
A
#
# COMPACT_ATOMS: atom_id res chain seq x y z
N MET A 1 -44.06 -15.51 8.34
CA MET A 1 -43.10 -16.08 7.38
C MET A 1 -43.28 -15.33 6.08
N THR A 2 -42.55 -14.22 5.90
CA THR A 2 -42.66 -13.37 4.72
C THR A 2 -41.24 -13.13 4.22
N ALA A 3 -40.95 -13.67 3.05
CA ALA A 3 -39.67 -13.55 2.38
C ALA A 3 -39.46 -12.11 1.89
N LEU A 4 -38.31 -11.52 2.22
CA LEU A 4 -37.78 -10.31 1.62
C LEU A 4 -36.52 -10.70 0.84
N GLU A 5 -36.71 -11.13 -0.41
CA GLU A 5 -35.66 -11.12 -1.42
C GLU A 5 -35.88 -9.87 -2.25
N SER A 6 -35.01 -8.86 -2.10
CA SER A 6 -35.06 -7.63 -2.88
C SER A 6 -33.66 -7.25 -3.35
N SER A 7 -33.36 -7.69 -4.56
CA SER A 7 -32.71 -6.95 -5.65
C SER A 7 -31.56 -6.03 -5.24
N THR A 8 -30.32 -6.49 -5.40
CA THR A 8 -29.10 -5.68 -5.25
C THR A 8 -28.05 -6.04 -6.32
N GLU A 9 -28.48 -6.22 -7.58
CA GLU A 9 -27.57 -6.57 -8.68
C GLU A 9 -27.45 -5.48 -9.76
N HIS A 10 -28.12 -4.34 -9.65
CA HIS A 10 -28.21 -3.38 -10.77
C HIS A 10 -27.22 -2.20 -10.75
N ASP A 11 -26.51 -1.95 -9.64
CA ASP A 11 -25.71 -0.72 -9.50
C ASP A 11 -24.23 -0.87 -9.90
N ASP A 12 -23.78 -2.09 -10.24
CA ASP A 12 -22.36 -2.39 -10.50
C ASP A 12 -21.90 -2.14 -11.95
N ALA A 13 -22.84 -1.93 -12.89
CA ALA A 13 -22.50 -1.64 -14.28
C ALA A 13 -22.09 -0.17 -14.49
N GLU A 14 -22.65 0.75 -13.71
CA GLU A 14 -22.45 2.20 -13.89
C GLU A 14 -21.06 2.68 -13.43
N LEU A 15 -20.50 2.04 -12.38
CA LEU A 15 -19.17 2.38 -11.86
C LEU A 15 -18.02 1.99 -12.80
N LEU A 16 -18.21 0.99 -13.66
CA LEU A 16 -17.24 0.59 -14.69
C LEU A 16 -17.29 1.53 -15.91
N GLU A 17 -18.45 2.09 -16.22
CA GLU A 17 -18.62 3.05 -17.31
C GLU A 17 -18.04 4.43 -16.95
N MET A 18 -18.13 4.84 -15.68
CA MET A 18 -17.61 6.12 -15.21
C MET A 18 -16.06 6.19 -15.16
N LEU A 19 -15.36 5.05 -15.06
CA LEU A 19 -13.89 5.00 -15.13
C LEU A 19 -13.35 4.92 -16.57
N ALA A 20 -14.19 4.64 -17.55
CA ALA A 20 -13.80 4.57 -18.97
C ALA A 20 -13.71 5.97 -19.64
N GLN A 21 -14.38 6.98 -19.07
CA GLN A 21 -14.49 8.32 -19.69
C GLN A 21 -13.32 9.28 -19.38
N LEU A 22 -12.30 8.85 -18.62
CA LEU A 22 -11.14 9.69 -18.26
C LEU A 22 -9.90 9.54 -19.16
N ASN A 23 -10.03 8.88 -20.31
CA ASN A 23 -8.95 8.75 -21.29
C ASN A 23 -9.30 9.48 -22.60
N VAL A 24 -9.12 10.82 -22.62
CA VAL A 24 -9.19 11.60 -23.85
C VAL A 24 -7.94 12.48 -23.95
N GLY A 25 -7.13 12.22 -24.98
CA GLY A 25 -5.94 13.00 -25.29
C GLY A 25 -5.02 12.38 -26.34
N GLU A 26 -5.59 11.86 -27.44
CA GLU A 26 -4.84 11.45 -28.62
C GLU A 26 -4.22 12.70 -29.29
N ARG A 27 -2.88 12.81 -29.27
CA ARG A 27 -2.15 13.87 -29.96
C ARG A 27 -1.50 13.29 -31.22
N ALA A 28 -1.94 13.75 -32.37
CA ALA A 28 -1.49 13.31 -33.69
C ALA A 28 0.03 13.52 -33.91
N PRO A 29 0.70 12.65 -34.69
CA PRO A 29 2.12 12.79 -34.99
C PRO A 29 2.40 13.76 -36.14
N ASN A 30 3.40 14.62 -35.94
CA ASN A 30 3.92 15.56 -36.93
C ASN A 30 4.91 14.83 -37.86
N ARG A 31 4.66 14.83 -39.18
CA ARG A 31 5.52 14.19 -40.19
C ARG A 31 6.58 15.16 -40.69
N HIS A 32 7.83 14.96 -40.29
CA HIS A 32 8.99 15.53 -40.97
C HIS A 32 9.76 14.42 -41.68
N THR A 33 9.86 14.52 -43.01
CA THR A 33 10.67 13.65 -43.87
C THR A 33 12.11 14.16 -43.91
N SER A 34 13.02 13.46 -43.23
CA SER A 34 14.46 13.64 -43.36
C SER A 34 15.07 12.47 -44.15
N VAL A 35 15.81 12.79 -45.21
CA VAL A 35 16.53 11.85 -46.08
C VAL A 35 17.77 11.32 -45.35
N THR A 36 17.90 10.00 -45.24
CA THR A 36 19.00 9.31 -44.53
C THR A 36 20.04 8.78 -45.51
N PRO A 37 21.34 9.03 -45.31
CA PRO A 37 22.43 8.41 -46.08
C PRO A 37 22.68 6.93 -45.67
N PRO A 38 23.27 6.10 -46.55
CA PRO A 38 23.43 4.66 -46.35
C PRO A 38 24.41 4.32 -45.20
N ALA A 39 23.98 3.42 -44.32
CA ALA A 39 24.69 3.04 -43.10
C ALA A 39 25.85 2.04 -43.33
N PRO A 40 26.95 2.15 -42.56
CA PRO A 40 28.01 1.15 -42.53
C PRO A 40 27.55 -0.15 -41.84
N ARG A 41 28.01 -1.28 -42.36
CA ARG A 41 27.63 -2.64 -41.94
C ARG A 41 28.05 -2.89 -40.48
N THR A 42 27.07 -3.10 -39.62
CA THR A 42 27.26 -3.37 -38.19
C THR A 42 27.45 -4.88 -37.96
N PRO A 43 28.39 -5.32 -37.09
CA PRO A 43 28.58 -6.73 -36.76
C PRO A 43 27.36 -7.30 -36.03
N SER A 44 26.99 -8.54 -36.38
CA SER A 44 25.86 -9.26 -35.79
C SER A 44 26.01 -9.40 -34.27
N PRO A 45 24.95 -9.12 -33.48
CA PRO A 45 25.00 -9.27 -32.03
C PRO A 45 25.16 -10.75 -31.64
N PRO A 46 25.83 -11.04 -30.50
CA PRO A 46 25.97 -12.40 -30.00
C PRO A 46 24.59 -13.01 -29.67
N PRO A 47 24.46 -14.35 -29.78
CA PRO A 47 23.21 -15.05 -29.52
C PRO A 47 22.71 -14.81 -28.09
N TYR A 48 21.45 -14.44 -27.96
CA TYR A 48 20.77 -14.25 -26.67
C TYR A 48 20.58 -15.61 -25.99
N THR A 49 21.20 -15.79 -24.82
CA THR A 49 20.92 -16.92 -23.93
C THR A 49 19.78 -16.54 -22.98
N PRO A 50 18.61 -17.20 -23.06
CA PRO A 50 17.53 -16.94 -22.12
C PRO A 50 17.95 -17.34 -20.69
N PRO A 51 17.46 -16.62 -19.67
CA PRO A 51 17.75 -16.96 -18.28
C PRO A 51 17.22 -18.34 -17.88
N ARG A 52 17.96 -19.00 -16.99
CA ARG A 52 17.64 -20.32 -16.44
C ARG A 52 16.42 -20.23 -15.52
N ALA A 53 15.45 -21.14 -15.69
CA ALA A 53 14.27 -21.22 -14.84
C ALA A 53 14.68 -21.36 -13.35
N GLY A 54 14.15 -20.48 -12.49
CA GLY A 54 14.38 -20.49 -11.03
C GLY A 54 15.17 -19.32 -10.44
N GLN A 55 15.69 -18.37 -11.25
CA GLN A 55 16.28 -17.14 -10.70
C GLN A 55 15.22 -16.13 -10.28
N THR A 56 15.26 -15.71 -9.02
CA THR A 56 14.50 -14.55 -8.51
C THR A 56 15.19 -13.27 -8.99
N PHE A 57 14.53 -12.52 -9.87
CA PHE A 57 15.09 -11.26 -10.39
C PHE A 57 14.79 -10.10 -9.44
N PRO A 58 15.73 -9.14 -9.28
CA PRO A 58 15.41 -7.83 -8.73
C PRO A 58 14.24 -7.20 -9.50
N THR A 59 13.35 -6.54 -8.76
CA THR A 59 12.01 -6.07 -9.18
C THR A 59 11.98 -5.08 -10.35
N ALA A 60 13.15 -4.66 -10.86
CA ALA A 60 13.27 -3.74 -11.98
C ALA A 60 14.36 -4.20 -12.96
N VAL A 61 13.98 -4.33 -14.23
CA VAL A 61 14.89 -4.55 -15.35
C VAL A 61 14.99 -3.25 -16.14
N TYR A 62 16.20 -2.79 -16.39
CA TYR A 62 16.49 -1.58 -17.15
C TYR A 62 17.01 -1.97 -18.52
N ARG A 63 16.38 -1.44 -19.57
CA ARG A 63 16.87 -1.51 -20.93
C ARG A 63 17.67 -0.26 -21.23
N PHE A 64 18.84 -0.42 -21.82
CA PHE A 64 19.62 0.71 -22.35
C PHE A 64 19.86 0.51 -23.84
N THR A 65 19.87 1.61 -24.59
CA THR A 65 20.06 1.63 -26.03
C THR A 65 21.06 2.73 -26.35
N SER A 66 22.18 2.39 -26.99
CA SER A 66 23.12 3.34 -27.58
C SER A 66 23.42 2.92 -29.03
N PRO A 67 23.99 3.81 -29.88
CA PRO A 67 24.36 3.49 -31.26
C PRO A 67 25.29 2.26 -31.40
N THR A 68 26.11 1.99 -30.39
CA THR A 68 27.10 0.90 -30.41
C THR A 68 26.71 -0.28 -29.53
N ARG A 69 25.76 -0.11 -28.60
CA ARG A 69 25.40 -1.14 -27.62
C ARG A 69 23.98 -1.01 -27.11
N SER A 70 23.22 -2.09 -27.18
CA SER A 70 21.94 -2.24 -26.50
C SER A 70 21.96 -3.44 -25.56
N GLY A 71 21.23 -3.37 -24.45
CA GLY A 71 21.13 -4.50 -23.52
C GLY A 71 20.14 -4.28 -22.39
N TYR A 72 20.08 -5.26 -21.49
CA TYR A 72 19.24 -5.27 -20.30
C TYR A 72 20.11 -5.46 -19.05
N THR A 73 19.75 -4.83 -17.94
CA THR A 73 20.42 -5.02 -16.65
C THR A 73 19.45 -4.80 -15.50
N THR A 74 19.67 -5.47 -14.37
CA THR A 74 18.89 -5.28 -13.14
C THR A 74 19.51 -4.23 -12.20
N ASN A 75 20.68 -3.71 -12.56
CA ASN A 75 21.40 -2.72 -11.78
C ASN A 75 21.23 -1.33 -12.42
N TRP A 76 20.54 -0.43 -11.72
CA TRP A 76 20.28 0.94 -12.19
C TRP A 76 21.57 1.70 -12.50
N SER A 77 22.57 1.63 -11.63
CA SER A 77 23.84 2.34 -11.80
C SER A 77 24.54 1.92 -13.09
N ARG A 78 24.48 0.62 -13.45
CA ARG A 78 25.03 0.12 -14.71
C ARG A 78 24.21 0.58 -15.93
N ALA A 79 22.88 0.61 -15.80
CA ALA A 79 22.00 1.09 -16.87
C ALA A 79 22.23 2.57 -17.15
N ALA A 80 22.32 3.39 -16.09
CA ALA A 80 22.46 4.84 -16.16
C ALA A 80 23.85 5.30 -16.68
N ASN A 81 24.91 4.54 -16.41
CA ASN A 81 26.26 4.85 -16.89
C ASN A 81 26.50 4.41 -18.35
N ALA A 82 25.78 3.39 -18.83
CA ALA A 82 25.90 2.90 -20.21
C ALA A 82 25.68 3.97 -21.31
N PRO A 83 24.74 4.92 -21.19
CA PRO A 83 24.55 5.99 -22.17
C PRO A 83 25.44 7.23 -21.97
N GLN A 84 26.19 7.35 -20.86
CA GLN A 84 26.91 8.60 -20.56
C GLN A 84 27.97 8.90 -21.64
N GLY A 85 27.93 10.11 -22.18
CA GLY A 85 28.86 10.58 -23.21
C GLY A 85 28.56 10.11 -24.64
N VAL A 86 27.44 9.40 -24.87
CA VAL A 86 27.06 8.94 -26.21
C VAL A 86 25.79 9.65 -26.67
N ALA A 87 25.90 10.45 -27.73
CA ALA A 87 24.76 11.12 -28.34
C ALA A 87 23.71 10.08 -28.79
N ALA A 88 22.44 10.37 -28.50
CA ALA A 88 21.28 9.50 -28.77
C ALA A 88 21.19 8.19 -27.95
N ALA A 89 21.95 8.04 -26.86
CA ALA A 89 21.74 6.92 -25.96
C ALA A 89 20.57 7.16 -24.99
N SER A 90 19.79 6.13 -24.70
CA SER A 90 18.61 6.18 -23.82
C SER A 90 18.57 4.99 -22.87
N VAL A 91 17.95 5.21 -21.71
CA VAL A 91 17.69 4.17 -20.72
C VAL A 91 16.21 4.19 -20.41
N SER A 92 15.56 3.05 -20.54
CA SER A 92 14.16 2.86 -20.22
C SER A 92 14.03 1.75 -19.19
N THR A 93 13.34 2.02 -18.08
CA THR A 93 12.94 0.97 -17.16
C THR A 93 11.88 0.11 -17.83
N ILE A 94 12.16 -1.17 -18.00
CA ILE A 94 11.15 -2.16 -18.32
C ILE A 94 10.49 -2.51 -17.00
N GLN A 95 9.43 -1.79 -16.70
CA GLN A 95 8.47 -2.30 -15.74
C GLN A 95 7.97 -3.61 -16.34
N GLN A 96 8.33 -4.74 -15.74
CA GLN A 96 7.58 -5.96 -16.02
C GLN A 96 6.11 -5.60 -15.81
N ALA A 97 5.27 -5.93 -16.80
CA ALA A 97 3.84 -5.77 -16.66
C ALA A 97 3.47 -6.50 -15.37
N ARG A 98 3.23 -5.74 -14.30
CA ARG A 98 2.78 -6.33 -13.04
C ARG A 98 1.50 -7.03 -13.42
N SER A 99 1.47 -8.35 -13.27
CA SER A 99 0.21 -9.08 -13.40
C SER A 99 -0.78 -8.31 -12.54
N LYS A 100 -1.87 -7.83 -13.16
CA LYS A 100 -2.90 -7.13 -12.41
C LYS A 100 -3.37 -8.14 -11.38
N LYS A 101 -3.02 -7.93 -10.10
CA LYS A 101 -3.53 -8.77 -9.02
C LYS A 101 -5.05 -8.79 -9.21
N PRO A 102 -5.71 -9.96 -9.20
CA PRO A 102 -7.15 -10.01 -9.29
C PRO A 102 -7.70 -9.05 -8.25
N THR A 103 -8.45 -8.06 -8.72
CA THR A 103 -9.10 -7.10 -7.83
C THR A 103 -10.27 -7.86 -7.22
N TYR A 104 -10.06 -8.42 -6.03
CA TYR A 104 -11.16 -8.98 -5.25
C TYR A 104 -12.13 -7.85 -4.92
N ARG A 105 -13.41 -8.04 -5.27
CA ARG A 105 -14.47 -7.11 -4.88
C ARG A 105 -14.65 -7.24 -3.36
N LYS A 106 -14.40 -6.15 -2.64
CA LYS A 106 -14.62 -6.07 -1.20
C LYS A 106 -16.12 -6.16 -0.94
N LYS A 107 -16.54 -7.07 -0.07
CA LYS A 107 -17.94 -7.30 0.30
C LYS A 107 -18.39 -6.48 1.50
N ALA A 108 -17.44 -6.07 2.35
CA ALA A 108 -17.72 -5.29 3.55
C ALA A 108 -16.58 -4.32 3.85
N TYR A 109 -16.91 -3.26 4.57
CA TYR A 109 -16.00 -2.22 5.01
C TYR A 109 -16.19 -2.01 6.51
N ALA A 110 -15.10 -2.13 7.28
CA ALA A 110 -15.08 -1.73 8.68
C ALA A 110 -14.50 -0.32 8.78
N VAL A 111 -15.26 0.61 9.32
CA VAL A 111 -14.81 1.97 9.65
C VAL A 111 -14.45 1.99 11.11
N PHE A 112 -13.15 2.05 11.40
CA PHE A 112 -12.65 2.16 12.77
C PHE A 112 -12.72 3.60 13.24
N TRP A 113 -12.28 4.54 12.41
CA TRP A 113 -12.32 5.99 12.64
C TRP A 113 -13.01 6.70 11.48
N GLY A 114 -14.04 7.51 11.77
CA GLY A 114 -14.81 8.26 10.76
C GLY A 114 -15.94 9.07 11.42
N LYS A 115 -16.86 9.65 10.63
CA LYS A 115 -18.08 10.31 11.17
C LYS A 115 -18.86 9.36 12.07
N ARG A 116 -19.07 8.14 11.54
CA ARG A 116 -19.70 7.03 12.23
C ARG A 116 -18.85 5.78 12.04
N CYS A 117 -18.45 5.15 13.15
CA CYS A 117 -17.80 3.84 13.13
C CYS A 117 -18.82 2.72 12.98
N GLY A 118 -18.41 1.59 12.41
CA GLY A 118 -19.29 0.45 12.17
C GLY A 118 -18.87 -0.37 10.96
N ILE A 119 -19.76 -1.27 10.55
CA ILE A 119 -19.57 -2.16 9.41
C ILE A 119 -20.59 -1.80 8.34
N PHE A 120 -20.13 -1.67 7.11
CA PHE A 120 -20.93 -1.25 5.97
C PHE A 120 -20.72 -2.21 4.81
N HIS A 121 -21.77 -2.46 4.03
CA HIS A 121 -21.74 -3.47 2.96
C HIS A 121 -21.21 -2.90 1.65
N THR A 122 -21.40 -1.60 1.43
CA THR A 122 -21.04 -0.95 0.17
C THR A 122 -20.12 0.24 0.39
N TRP A 123 -19.33 0.56 -0.63
CA TRP A 123 -18.51 1.76 -0.60
C TRP A 123 -19.37 3.03 -0.56
N ASN A 124 -20.52 3.05 -1.23
CA ASN A 124 -21.44 4.20 -1.22
C ASN A 124 -21.93 4.57 0.19
N GLN A 125 -22.10 3.58 1.07
CA GLN A 125 -22.42 3.81 2.48
C GLN A 125 -21.20 4.30 3.29
N THR A 126 -20.02 3.78 2.96
CA THR A 126 -18.77 4.03 3.70
C THR A 126 -18.17 5.39 3.37
N ALA A 127 -18.15 5.75 2.09
CA ALA A 127 -17.56 6.96 1.54
C ALA A 127 -17.97 8.24 2.29
N PRO A 128 -19.27 8.56 2.51
CA PRO A 128 -19.67 9.78 3.21
C PRO A 128 -19.21 9.84 4.68
N LEU A 129 -18.85 8.69 5.28
CA LEU A 129 -18.39 8.57 6.66
C LEU A 129 -16.89 8.77 6.82
N VAL A 130 -16.11 8.58 5.76
CA VAL A 130 -14.63 8.64 5.80
C VAL A 130 -14.07 9.77 4.95
N LEU A 131 -14.71 10.10 3.82
CA LEU A 131 -14.27 11.17 2.93
C LEU A 131 -14.50 12.53 3.60
N GLY A 132 -13.45 13.36 3.58
CA GLY A 132 -13.45 14.67 4.24
C GLY A 132 -13.30 14.62 5.76
N VAL A 133 -13.19 13.43 6.36
CA VAL A 133 -12.89 13.29 7.79
C VAL A 133 -11.38 13.19 7.97
N PRO A 134 -10.75 14.15 8.66
CA PRO A 134 -9.31 14.07 8.90
C PRO A 134 -9.02 12.81 9.71
N ASN A 135 -7.96 12.10 9.31
CA ASN A 135 -7.49 10.92 10.03
C ASN A 135 -8.48 9.74 10.09
N ALA A 136 -9.45 9.67 9.17
CA ALA A 136 -10.34 8.50 9.09
C ALA A 136 -9.55 7.21 8.78
N ILE A 137 -9.88 6.14 9.50
CA ILE A 137 -9.29 4.81 9.32
C ILE A 137 -10.39 3.82 9.01
N TYR A 138 -10.29 3.19 7.84
CA TYR A 138 -11.21 2.15 7.40
C TYR A 138 -10.44 1.05 6.67
N ARG A 139 -11.03 -0.15 6.61
CA ARG A 139 -10.51 -1.27 5.83
C ARG A 139 -11.65 -2.02 5.16
N GLY A 140 -11.43 -2.42 3.92
CA GLY A 140 -12.32 -3.32 3.20
C GLY A 140 -11.90 -4.78 3.38
N TYR A 141 -12.89 -5.65 3.47
CA TYR A 141 -12.77 -7.10 3.65
C TYR A 141 -13.58 -7.82 2.58
N ALA A 142 -13.16 -9.03 2.21
CA ALA A 142 -13.91 -9.87 1.26
C ALA A 142 -15.03 -10.68 1.91
N SER A 143 -15.09 -10.73 3.23
CA SER A 143 -16.17 -11.37 3.99
C SER A 143 -16.74 -10.40 5.01
N ILE A 144 -18.06 -10.44 5.20
CA ILE A 144 -18.75 -9.69 6.25
C ILE A 144 -18.27 -10.17 7.63
N LEU A 145 -18.12 -11.49 7.79
CA LEU A 145 -17.65 -12.09 9.04
C LEU A 145 -16.24 -11.60 9.43
N ASP A 146 -15.35 -11.41 8.45
CA ASP A 146 -14.01 -10.86 8.70
C ASP A 146 -14.08 -9.39 9.14
N ALA A 147 -14.96 -8.60 8.51
CA ALA A 147 -15.18 -7.21 8.91
C ALA A 147 -15.77 -7.12 10.33
N GLU A 148 -16.71 -7.99 10.68
CA GLU A 148 -17.27 -8.12 12.03
C GLU A 148 -16.23 -8.50 13.07
N ALA A 149 -15.43 -9.53 12.80
CA ALA A 149 -14.36 -9.96 13.70
C ALA A 149 -13.32 -8.85 13.90
N ALA A 150 -12.92 -8.16 12.83
CA ALA A 150 -11.99 -7.06 12.91
C ALA A 150 -12.55 -5.86 13.69
N PHE A 151 -13.80 -5.49 13.43
CA PHE A 151 -14.46 -4.38 14.12
C PHE A 151 -14.66 -4.70 15.61
N ALA A 152 -15.14 -5.90 15.95
CA ALA A 152 -15.28 -6.35 17.33
C ALA A 152 -13.93 -6.33 18.08
N TYR A 153 -12.86 -6.81 17.44
CA TYR A 153 -11.51 -6.80 18.00
C TYR A 153 -11.00 -5.39 18.31
N ALA A 154 -11.20 -4.46 17.38
CA ALA A 154 -10.82 -3.06 17.56
C ALA A 154 -11.70 -2.36 18.61
N SER A 155 -13.01 -2.62 18.59
CA SER A 155 -13.97 -2.05 19.54
C SER A 155 -13.67 -2.48 20.97
N ALA A 156 -13.37 -3.77 21.20
CA ALA A 156 -13.01 -4.30 22.52
C ALA A 156 -11.75 -3.65 23.13
N ARG A 157 -10.89 -3.06 22.28
CA ARG A 157 -9.65 -2.36 22.71
C ARG A 157 -9.81 -0.84 22.78
N GLY A 158 -10.99 -0.32 22.45
CA GLY A 158 -11.24 1.12 22.37
C GLY A 158 -10.52 1.78 21.19
N TRP A 159 -10.25 1.04 20.11
CA TRP A 159 -9.58 1.56 18.91
C TRP A 159 -10.56 2.12 17.87
N THR A 160 -11.85 2.12 18.17
CA THR A 160 -12.88 2.70 17.31
C THR A 160 -13.30 4.08 17.80
N ARG A 161 -13.61 5.00 16.88
CA ARG A 161 -14.02 6.36 17.20
C ARG A 161 -14.94 6.94 16.13
N SER A 162 -16.02 7.57 16.57
CA SER A 162 -16.90 8.39 15.74
C SER A 162 -16.58 9.87 15.94
N SER A 163 -16.53 10.66 14.87
CA SER A 163 -16.16 12.08 14.90
C SER A 163 -17.34 13.02 15.12
N ASP A 164 -18.57 12.50 15.24
CA ASP A 164 -19.76 13.32 15.56
C ASP A 164 -19.61 14.06 16.90
N THR A 165 -18.74 13.56 17.79
CA THR A 165 -18.28 14.29 18.97
C THR A 165 -16.95 14.97 18.67
N ASP A 166 -16.97 16.30 18.53
CA ASP A 166 -15.80 17.19 18.38
C ASP A 166 -14.83 17.14 19.59
N SER A 167 -15.12 16.30 20.59
CA SER A 167 -14.21 16.01 21.68
C SER A 167 -13.04 15.16 21.23
N LEU A 168 -11.84 15.57 21.64
CA LEU A 168 -10.63 14.74 21.68
C LEU A 168 -10.83 13.59 22.67
N VAL A 169 -11.66 12.61 22.30
CA VAL A 169 -11.88 11.41 23.10
C VAL A 169 -10.57 10.64 23.18
N ALA A 170 -10.23 10.26 24.40
CA ALA A 170 -9.03 9.53 24.66
C ALA A 170 -9.09 8.09 24.14
N ILE A 171 -8.00 7.63 23.56
CA ILE A 171 -7.83 6.21 23.24
C ILE A 171 -7.42 5.52 24.54
N PRO A 172 -8.20 4.53 25.05
CA PRO A 172 -7.93 3.92 26.36
C PRO A 172 -6.58 3.20 26.42
N SER A 173 -6.18 2.59 25.31
CA SER A 173 -4.89 1.93 25.16
C SER A 173 -4.43 1.98 23.72
N LEU A 174 -3.20 2.43 23.49
CA LEU A 174 -2.61 2.34 22.16
C LEU A 174 -2.14 0.92 21.88
N PRO A 175 -2.22 0.47 20.60
CA PRO A 175 -1.59 -0.76 20.20
C PRO A 175 -0.13 -0.77 20.60
N GLN A 176 0.23 -1.71 21.46
CA GLN A 176 1.62 -1.96 21.78
C GLN A 176 2.25 -2.75 20.64
N PRO A 177 3.51 -2.50 20.28
CA PRO A 177 4.20 -3.29 19.29
C PRO A 177 4.22 -4.75 19.75
N HIS A 178 3.66 -5.62 18.91
CA HIS A 178 3.46 -7.01 19.26
C HIS A 178 4.82 -7.72 19.32
N LEU A 179 5.25 -8.10 20.52
CA LEU A 179 6.36 -9.03 20.72
C LEU A 179 5.91 -10.49 20.53
N SER A 180 4.60 -10.79 20.57
CA SER A 180 4.06 -12.14 20.58
C SER A 180 3.38 -12.53 19.27
N SER A 181 3.91 -13.62 18.68
CA SER A 181 3.47 -14.37 17.50
C SER A 181 2.08 -15.02 17.68
N VAL A 182 1.03 -14.25 17.98
CA VAL A 182 -0.33 -14.81 18.00
C VAL A 182 -0.91 -14.72 16.60
N ASP A 183 -1.00 -15.87 15.93
CA ASP A 183 -1.29 -15.98 14.49
C ASP A 183 -2.67 -15.54 14.01
N ASN A 184 -3.52 -15.09 14.93
CA ASN A 184 -4.92 -14.78 14.63
C ASN A 184 -5.23 -13.30 14.92
N ASN A 185 -4.63 -12.37 14.17
CA ASN A 185 -5.06 -10.96 14.20
C ASN A 185 -6.21 -10.76 13.18
N PRO A 186 -7.48 -10.64 13.64
CA PRO A 186 -8.63 -10.53 12.74
C PRO A 186 -8.60 -9.24 11.91
N LEU A 187 -7.80 -8.24 12.30
CA LEU A 187 -7.66 -6.98 11.58
C LEU A 187 -7.14 -7.17 10.14
N ASN A 188 -6.45 -8.28 9.86
CA ASN A 188 -5.92 -8.58 8.54
C ASN A 188 -6.89 -9.30 7.60
N GLY A 189 -7.99 -9.86 8.13
CA GLY A 189 -8.92 -10.70 7.37
C GLY A 189 -8.31 -12.04 6.98
N THR A 190 -9.15 -12.94 6.47
CA THR A 190 -8.72 -14.27 5.96
C THR A 190 -7.94 -14.17 4.64
N GLU A 191 -8.10 -13.07 3.91
CA GLU A 191 -7.36 -12.78 2.67
C GLU A 191 -5.90 -12.36 2.91
N ALA A 192 -5.42 -12.41 4.16
CA ALA A 192 -4.06 -12.05 4.53
C ALA A 192 -3.03 -13.10 4.07
N CYS A 193 -2.93 -13.31 2.75
CA CYS A 193 -1.74 -13.85 2.11
C CYS A 193 -0.64 -12.77 1.99
N ASP A 194 -0.97 -11.51 2.26
CA ASP A 194 0.03 -10.47 2.44
C ASP A 194 0.65 -10.65 3.84
N ASP A 195 1.76 -11.39 3.91
CA ASP A 195 2.70 -11.47 5.06
C ASP A 195 3.39 -10.10 5.27
N ARG A 196 2.58 -9.04 5.36
CA ARG A 196 3.02 -7.65 5.43
C ARG A 196 2.97 -7.20 6.88
N TRP A 197 4.11 -6.69 7.31
CA TRP A 197 4.36 -6.11 8.61
C TRP A 197 4.64 -4.63 8.44
N TYR A 198 4.33 -3.84 9.46
CA TYR A 198 4.52 -2.40 9.46
C TYR A 198 5.53 -2.03 10.54
N VAL A 199 6.63 -1.41 10.16
CA VAL A 199 7.66 -0.94 11.08
C VAL A 199 7.47 0.55 11.26
N VAL A 200 7.23 0.99 12.49
CA VAL A 200 7.13 2.39 12.87
C VAL A 200 8.44 2.79 13.53
N TYR A 201 9.20 3.65 12.85
CA TYR A 201 10.48 4.19 13.35
C TYR A 201 10.24 5.43 14.23
N ILE A 202 9.35 6.31 13.76
CA ILE A 202 8.98 7.55 14.45
C ILE A 202 7.47 7.60 14.57
N GLY A 203 6.96 7.57 15.81
CA GLY A 203 5.53 7.52 16.12
C GLY A 203 5.29 7.57 17.64
N ILE A 204 4.06 7.39 18.09
CA ILE A 204 3.71 7.44 19.53
C ILE A 204 4.37 6.28 20.27
N THR A 205 4.20 5.08 19.73
CA THR A 205 4.90 3.89 20.19
C THR A 205 5.62 3.27 18.99
N PRO A 206 6.91 3.57 18.77
CA PRO A 206 7.69 2.91 17.73
C PRO A 206 7.74 1.40 17.94
N GLY A 207 7.85 0.64 16.84
CA GLY A 207 7.90 -0.82 16.89
C GLY A 207 7.39 -1.49 15.63
N VAL A 208 7.22 -2.81 15.71
CA VAL A 208 6.75 -3.65 14.60
C VAL A 208 5.29 -4.06 14.85
N TYR A 209 4.47 -3.90 13.82
CA TYR A 209 3.02 -4.08 13.87
C TYR A 209 2.55 -5.05 12.80
N ARG A 210 1.53 -5.83 13.12
CA ARG A 210 1.00 -6.87 12.21
C ARG A 210 -0.06 -6.30 11.28
N SER A 211 -0.73 -5.22 11.66
CA SER A 211 -1.81 -4.63 10.87
C SER A 211 -1.58 -3.15 10.58
N HIS A 212 -2.18 -2.70 9.48
CA HIS A 212 -2.15 -1.29 9.11
C HIS A 212 -2.84 -0.41 10.17
N LEU A 213 -3.94 -0.90 10.77
CA LEU A 213 -4.69 -0.16 11.78
C LEU A 213 -3.80 0.17 12.99
N GLU A 214 -3.04 -0.81 13.49
CA GLU A 214 -2.14 -0.60 14.63
C GLU A 214 -1.04 0.42 14.31
N CYS A 215 -0.46 0.35 13.11
CA CYS A 215 0.51 1.32 12.62
C CYS A 215 -0.09 2.73 12.50
N GLN A 216 -1.30 2.85 11.95
CA GLN A 216 -1.99 4.13 11.80
C GLN A 216 -2.26 4.76 13.17
N LEU A 217 -2.85 4.01 14.10
CA LEU A 217 -3.10 4.51 15.46
C LEU A 217 -1.83 5.03 16.16
N ASN A 218 -0.65 4.54 15.79
CA ASN A 218 0.63 5.00 16.33
C ASN A 218 1.29 6.15 15.56
N THR A 219 0.78 6.53 14.39
CA THR A 219 1.40 7.54 13.51
C THR A 219 0.47 8.70 13.16
N LEU A 220 -0.83 8.54 13.41
CA LEU A 220 -1.86 9.44 12.95
C LEU A 220 -1.81 10.82 13.61
N GLY A 221 -2.03 11.86 12.81
CA GLY A 221 -2.05 13.25 13.27
C GLY A 221 -0.69 13.83 13.68
N LEU A 222 0.40 13.05 13.58
CA LEU A 222 1.74 13.48 13.94
C LEU A 222 2.53 13.97 12.72
N SER A 223 3.37 14.98 12.93
CA SER A 223 4.30 15.50 11.92
C SER A 223 5.66 14.81 12.04
N GLY A 224 6.27 14.46 10.90
CA GLY A 224 7.60 13.84 10.87
C GLY A 224 7.62 12.37 11.30
N VAL A 225 6.48 11.67 11.17
CA VAL A 225 6.39 10.22 11.37
C VAL A 225 7.08 9.48 10.24
N ALA A 226 7.66 8.32 10.58
CA ALA A 226 8.34 7.45 9.64
C ALA A 226 7.90 6.02 9.91
N HIS A 227 7.33 5.38 8.90
CA HIS A 227 6.97 3.97 8.94
C HIS A 227 7.16 3.34 7.57
N GLU A 228 7.34 2.02 7.54
CA GLU A 228 7.52 1.25 6.31
C GLU A 228 6.75 -0.07 6.40
N ALA A 229 6.22 -0.52 5.26
CA ALA A 229 5.62 -1.84 5.14
C ALA A 229 6.63 -2.83 4.53
N ILE A 230 6.86 -3.94 5.22
CA ILE A 230 7.86 -4.95 4.87
C ILE A 230 7.18 -6.31 4.81
N THR A 231 7.56 -7.14 3.84
CA THR A 231 7.09 -8.52 3.79
C THR A 231 7.96 -9.41 4.67
N GLY A 232 7.34 -10.21 5.54
CA GLY A 232 8.00 -11.13 6.47
C GLY A 232 8.29 -10.51 7.84
N GLU A 233 7.89 -11.22 8.90
CA GLU A 233 8.12 -10.78 10.28
C GLU A 233 9.61 -10.61 10.58
N ALA A 234 10.41 -11.61 10.22
CA ALA A 234 11.85 -11.61 10.48
C ALA A 234 12.56 -10.44 9.79
N ALA A 235 12.16 -10.11 8.57
CA ALA A 235 12.69 -8.96 7.83
C ALA A 235 12.27 -7.64 8.49
N ALA A 236 11.01 -7.54 8.94
CA ALA A 236 10.51 -6.36 9.64
C ALA A 236 11.21 -6.13 10.98
N ARG A 237 11.40 -7.18 11.79
CA ARG A 237 12.16 -7.13 13.05
C ARG A 237 13.61 -6.75 12.80
N SER A 238 14.29 -7.44 11.87
CA SER A 238 15.69 -7.14 11.55
C SER A 238 15.89 -5.68 11.15
N LYS A 239 14.94 -5.11 10.38
CA LYS A 239 15.00 -3.70 9.98
C LYS A 239 14.72 -2.75 11.15
N TYR A 240 13.80 -3.10 12.04
CA TYR A 240 13.56 -2.32 13.26
C TYR A 240 14.78 -2.33 14.18
N ASP A 241 15.39 -3.50 14.41
CA ASP A 241 16.59 -3.65 15.26
C ASP A 241 17.78 -2.85 14.70
N ALA A 242 17.94 -2.81 13.38
CA ALA A 242 18.95 -1.96 12.74
C ALA A 242 18.70 -0.45 12.95
N ALA A 243 17.43 -0.03 12.94
CA ALA A 243 17.05 1.36 13.24
C ALA A 243 17.25 1.70 14.72
N VAL A 244 17.02 0.73 15.64
CA VAL A 244 17.35 0.88 17.06
C VAL A 244 18.85 1.07 17.24
N ALA A 245 19.66 0.22 16.60
CA ALA A 245 21.12 0.27 16.70
C ALA A 245 21.74 1.56 16.15
N SER A 246 21.11 2.17 15.15
CA SER A 246 21.54 3.45 14.55
C SER A 246 21.00 4.69 15.28
N GLY A 247 20.09 4.53 16.25
CA GLY A 247 19.48 5.65 16.97
C GLY A 247 18.43 6.42 16.17
N GLU A 248 17.87 5.80 15.12
CA GLU A 248 16.83 6.42 14.27
C GLU A 248 15.43 6.36 14.89
N ILE A 249 15.24 5.55 15.94
CA ILE A 249 13.94 5.38 16.61
C ILE A 249 13.61 6.58 17.51
N ARG A 250 12.41 7.15 17.35
CA ARG A 250 11.95 8.27 18.17
C ARG A 250 10.48 8.16 18.55
N ALA A 251 10.21 8.10 19.85
CA ALA A 251 8.86 8.21 20.38
C ALA A 251 8.40 9.68 20.37
N LEU A 252 7.18 9.94 19.89
CA LEU A 252 6.56 11.25 19.86
C LEU A 252 5.41 11.30 20.88
N PRO A 253 5.17 12.45 21.54
CA PRO A 253 4.01 12.58 22.41
C PRO A 253 2.71 12.49 21.59
N PRO A 254 1.66 11.82 22.08
CA PRO A 254 0.37 11.77 21.42
C PRO A 254 -0.24 13.19 21.37
N ARG A 255 -0.87 13.55 20.25
CA ARG A 255 -1.62 14.82 20.11
C ARG A 255 -3.03 14.77 20.69
N TYR A 256 -3.49 13.58 21.05
CA TYR A 256 -4.75 13.36 21.73
C TYR A 256 -4.47 12.99 23.19
N ASN A 257 -5.40 13.31 24.08
CA ASN A 257 -5.32 12.89 25.46
C ASN A 257 -5.31 11.37 25.51
N VAL A 258 -4.22 10.75 25.94
CA VAL A 258 -4.22 9.34 26.31
C VAL A 258 -4.62 9.29 27.77
N ILE A 259 -5.85 8.86 28.06
CA ILE A 259 -6.27 8.64 29.44
C ILE A 259 -5.49 7.43 29.92
N SER A 260 -4.52 7.65 30.81
CA SER A 260 -3.89 6.57 31.53
C SER A 260 -4.96 5.78 32.27
N ALA A 261 -4.95 4.45 32.13
CA ALA A 261 -5.86 3.55 32.82
C ALA A 261 -5.91 3.79 34.36
N ALA A 262 -4.85 4.38 34.93
CA ALA A 262 -4.78 4.77 36.34
C ALA A 262 -5.79 5.87 36.75
N THR A 263 -6.42 6.56 35.79
CA THR A 263 -7.39 7.65 36.06
C THR A 263 -8.84 7.17 36.03
N LEU A 264 -9.09 5.92 35.64
CA LEU A 264 -10.44 5.33 35.51
C LEU A 264 -10.81 4.41 36.69
N ALA A 265 -9.99 4.37 37.74
CA ALA A 265 -10.24 3.67 39.00
C ALA A 265 -10.69 4.66 40.07
#